data_AF-A0A8H5BR11-F1
#
_entry.id   AF-A0A8H5BR11-F1
#
_cell.length_a   1.000
_cell.length_b   1.000
_cell.length_c   1.000
_cell.angle_alpha   90.00
_cell.angle_beta   90.00
_cell.angle_gamma   90.00
#
_symmetry.space_group_name_H-M   'P 1'
#
loop_
_entity.id
_entity.type
_entity.pdbx_description
1 polymer ?
#
loop_
_entity_poly.entity_id
_entity_poly.type
_entity_poly.pdbx_seq_one_letter_code
_entity_poly.pdbx_strand_id
1 'polypeptide(L)'
;MPRRTTIDSLPTELLENIFEAGVRIPIALEEHYPRLPLFSKRPHVPLFAATLSQVCLRWRNITLDTPYLWSFIHVTRSLETHRRLQSDVGRSLDWVLMYIERSAALPLHLTIDATRIPVSKAVDLLAPCSSRWSSFVLLVSHVGNLPPILPLLVHTNIPRLSYLSIMSDIYREGIVSYDPFVPFFIRATHKLATIRLTGVYIAWNALPLANLQNLELHFTARWPKFVDLQRMFDASPRLCRLVVRDDLTSILRHVDQPAGQPAIEIPNLTHLEVEVFRHRDDYMNVTGFMGLFSLPSLEQLILRNLKVEEWMSITEIYDLPRNAFDHPVPPPARGRHSYVRRRTFPFLSQVIATSYTSAPGRTVPPSNHRFF
;
A
#
# COMPACT_ATOMS: atom_id res chain seq x y z
N MET A 1 36.28 -22.42 -24.34
CA MET A 1 35.17 -21.44 -24.49
C MET A 1 34.01 -21.87 -23.60
N PRO A 2 33.44 -21.00 -22.77
CA PRO A 2 32.30 -21.37 -21.92
C PRO A 2 31.10 -21.72 -22.79
N ARG A 3 30.51 -22.90 -22.59
CA ARG A 3 29.24 -23.29 -23.22
C ARG A 3 28.17 -22.31 -22.73
N ARG A 4 27.59 -21.53 -23.64
CA ARG A 4 26.44 -20.68 -23.33
C ARG A 4 25.22 -21.58 -23.17
N THR A 5 24.70 -21.67 -21.96
CA THR A 5 23.41 -22.30 -21.69
C THR A 5 22.32 -21.39 -22.24
N THR A 6 21.50 -21.88 -23.17
CA THR A 6 20.36 -21.11 -23.70
C THR A 6 19.14 -21.34 -22.81
N ILE A 7 18.21 -20.38 -22.80
CA ILE A 7 16.93 -20.54 -22.09
C ILE A 7 16.18 -21.78 -22.57
N ASP A 8 16.28 -22.13 -23.85
CA ASP A 8 15.63 -23.32 -24.43
C ASP A 8 16.14 -24.64 -23.86
N SER A 9 17.36 -24.65 -23.31
CA SER A 9 17.97 -25.83 -22.67
C SER A 9 17.58 -26.02 -21.21
N LEU A 10 16.83 -25.08 -20.61
CA LEU A 10 16.35 -25.23 -19.24
C LEU A 10 15.33 -26.37 -19.14
N PRO A 11 15.33 -27.20 -18.08
CA PRO A 11 14.26 -28.12 -17.75
C PRO A 11 12.90 -27.43 -17.57
N THR A 12 11.81 -28.18 -17.75
CA THR A 12 10.44 -27.62 -17.72
C THR A 12 10.09 -27.08 -16.34
N GLU A 13 10.54 -27.78 -15.30
CA GLU A 13 10.35 -27.43 -13.90
C GLU A 13 11.01 -26.08 -13.56
N LEU A 14 12.16 -25.78 -14.18
CA LEU A 14 12.80 -24.47 -14.00
C LEU A 14 12.03 -23.36 -14.72
N LEU A 15 11.50 -23.62 -15.91
CA LEU A 15 10.66 -22.65 -16.62
C LEU A 15 9.36 -22.37 -15.86
N GLU A 16 8.69 -23.40 -15.33
CA GLU A 16 7.50 -23.26 -14.48
C GLU A 16 7.80 -22.39 -13.26
N ASN A 17 8.88 -22.67 -12.53
CA ASN A 17 9.31 -21.85 -11.39
C ASN A 17 9.59 -20.39 -11.77
N ILE A 18 10.21 -20.15 -12.93
CA ILE A 18 10.45 -18.79 -13.45
C ILE A 18 9.12 -18.11 -13.78
N PHE A 19 8.17 -18.80 -14.41
CA PHE A 19 6.85 -18.24 -14.74
C PHE A 19 6.06 -17.92 -13.47
N GLU A 20 6.06 -18.81 -12.48
CA GLU A 20 5.42 -18.58 -11.19
C GLU A 20 6.03 -17.40 -10.45
N ALA A 21 7.36 -17.26 -10.46
CA ALA A 21 8.03 -16.09 -9.89
C ALA A 21 7.61 -14.81 -10.63
N GLY A 22 7.56 -14.86 -11.96
CA GLY A 22 7.20 -13.73 -12.81
C GLY A 22 5.78 -13.22 -12.57
N VAL A 23 4.80 -14.11 -12.38
CA VAL A 23 3.41 -13.71 -12.14
C VAL A 23 3.20 -13.08 -10.74
N ARG A 24 4.08 -13.39 -9.77
CA ARG A 24 4.07 -12.80 -8.43
C ARG A 24 4.75 -11.44 -8.35
N ILE A 25 5.45 -11.01 -9.41
CA ILE A 25 6.10 -9.70 -9.41
C ILE A 25 5.01 -8.62 -9.24
N PRO A 26 5.09 -7.79 -8.18
CA PRO A 26 4.08 -6.78 -7.94
C PRO A 26 4.06 -5.77 -9.10
N ILE A 27 2.91 -5.15 -9.31
CA ILE A 27 2.81 -4.02 -10.24
C ILE A 27 3.85 -3.00 -9.81
N ALA A 28 4.78 -2.70 -10.71
CA ALA A 28 5.81 -1.74 -10.40
C ALA A 28 5.12 -0.39 -10.14
N LEU A 29 5.30 0.17 -8.94
CA LEU A 29 4.77 1.47 -8.52
C LEU A 29 5.83 2.56 -8.67
N GLU A 30 5.40 3.82 -8.82
CA GLU A 30 6.31 4.97 -8.84
C GLU A 30 6.95 5.22 -7.47
N GLU A 31 8.28 5.10 -7.39
CA GLU A 31 9.05 5.29 -6.16
C GLU A 31 8.99 6.73 -5.67
N HIS A 32 8.83 7.70 -6.57
CA HIS A 32 8.73 9.12 -6.25
C HIS A 32 7.31 9.59 -5.90
N TYR A 33 6.36 8.67 -5.71
CA TYR A 33 5.04 9.03 -5.21
C TYR A 33 5.15 9.72 -3.84
N PRO A 34 4.37 10.79 -3.56
CA PRO A 34 3.26 11.34 -4.33
C PRO A 34 3.65 12.47 -5.28
N ARG A 35 4.96 12.74 -5.49
CA ARG A 35 5.42 13.84 -6.37
C ARG A 35 5.11 13.56 -7.84
N LEU A 36 5.05 12.29 -8.21
CA LEU A 36 4.64 11.81 -9.52
C LEU A 36 3.42 10.90 -9.39
N PRO A 37 2.56 10.82 -10.42
CA PRO A 37 1.48 9.87 -10.44
C PRO A 37 1.98 8.43 -10.26
N LEU A 38 1.25 7.65 -9.47
CA LEU A 38 1.69 6.32 -9.01
C LEU A 38 1.85 5.32 -10.16
N PHE A 39 0.98 5.39 -11.17
CA PHE A 39 0.94 4.41 -12.26
C PHE A 39 0.53 4.96 -13.64
N SER A 40 -0.04 6.16 -13.78
CA SER A 40 -0.52 6.65 -15.10
C SER A 40 0.55 6.87 -16.17
N LYS A 41 1.83 6.95 -15.79
CA LYS A 41 2.95 7.09 -16.74
C LYS A 41 3.54 5.75 -17.18
N ARG A 42 3.07 4.63 -16.63
CA ARG A 42 3.66 3.32 -16.91
C ARG A 42 2.99 2.69 -18.13
N PRO A 43 3.78 2.07 -19.03
CA PRO A 43 3.20 1.33 -20.15
C PRO A 43 2.30 0.22 -19.61
N HIS A 44 1.21 -0.05 -20.32
CA HIS A 44 0.33 -1.15 -19.97
C HIS A 44 1.13 -2.46 -19.93
N VAL A 45 1.04 -3.16 -18.80
CA VAL A 45 1.67 -4.47 -18.65
C VAL A 45 0.84 -5.47 -19.46
N PRO A 46 1.43 -6.14 -20.48
CA PRO A 46 0.68 -7.14 -21.23
C PRO A 46 0.29 -8.28 -20.28
N LEU A 47 -0.82 -8.94 -20.59
CA LEU A 47 -1.31 -10.07 -19.81
C LEU A 47 -0.19 -11.14 -19.74
N PHE A 48 0.36 -11.39 -18.55
CA PHE A 48 1.61 -12.14 -18.38
C PHE A 48 1.53 -13.55 -18.96
N ALA A 49 0.53 -14.35 -18.55
CA ALA A 49 0.30 -15.69 -19.10
C ALA A 49 0.06 -15.67 -20.62
N ALA A 50 -0.73 -14.72 -21.12
CA ALA A 50 -0.92 -14.57 -22.56
C ALA A 50 0.41 -14.31 -23.28
N THR A 51 1.27 -13.45 -22.73
CA THR A 51 2.59 -13.12 -23.29
C THR A 51 3.50 -14.35 -23.32
N LEU A 52 3.58 -15.10 -22.22
CA LEU A 52 4.34 -16.36 -22.18
C LEU A 52 3.86 -17.36 -23.23
N SER A 53 2.55 -17.45 -23.44
CA SER A 53 1.95 -18.38 -24.41
C SER A 53 2.27 -18.07 -25.88
N GLN A 54 2.81 -16.87 -26.17
CA GLN A 54 3.21 -16.45 -27.51
C GLN A 54 4.71 -16.57 -27.79
N VAL A 55 5.52 -17.04 -26.83
CA VAL A 55 6.99 -17.12 -27.01
C VAL A 55 7.38 -18.28 -27.91
N CYS A 56 7.01 -19.52 -27.55
CA CYS A 56 7.23 -20.72 -28.35
C CYS A 56 6.22 -21.82 -27.96
N LEU A 57 6.14 -22.91 -28.74
CA LEU A 57 5.22 -24.02 -28.47
C LEU A 57 5.41 -24.62 -27.07
N ARG A 58 6.66 -24.77 -26.62
CA ARG A 58 6.96 -25.31 -25.30
C ARG A 58 6.42 -24.41 -24.18
N TRP A 59 6.67 -23.11 -24.25
CA TRP A 59 6.18 -22.14 -23.26
C TRP A 59 4.66 -22.06 -23.26
N ARG A 60 4.04 -22.18 -24.44
CA ARG A 60 2.59 -22.25 -24.57
C ARG A 60 1.99 -23.44 -23.85
N ASN A 61 2.53 -24.64 -24.06
CA ASN A 61 2.05 -25.85 -23.39
C ASN A 61 2.20 -25.73 -21.88
N ILE A 62 3.38 -25.35 -21.40
CA ILE A 62 3.62 -25.11 -19.96
C ILE A 62 2.60 -24.10 -19.41
N THR A 63 2.41 -22.97 -20.10
CA THR A 63 1.48 -21.93 -19.62
C THR A 63 0.03 -22.45 -19.56
N LEU A 64 -0.41 -23.22 -20.55
CA LEU A 64 -1.76 -23.79 -20.59
C LEU A 64 -1.96 -24.86 -19.51
N ASP A 65 -0.92 -25.65 -19.23
CA ASP A 65 -0.93 -26.73 -18.25
C ASP A 65 -0.72 -26.25 -16.80
N THR A 66 -0.44 -24.96 -16.59
CA THR A 66 -0.24 -24.35 -15.27
C THR A 66 -1.38 -23.36 -14.89
N PRO A 67 -2.51 -23.83 -14.35
CA PRO A 67 -3.65 -23.01 -13.92
C PRO A 67 -3.30 -21.84 -12.99
N TYR A 68 -2.24 -21.99 -12.19
CA TYR A 68 -1.80 -20.95 -11.26
C TYR A 68 -1.44 -19.63 -11.97
N LEU A 69 -0.84 -19.68 -13.17
CA LEU A 69 -0.49 -18.49 -13.95
C LEU A 69 -1.73 -17.68 -14.38
N TRP A 70 -2.87 -18.35 -14.54
CA TRP A 70 -4.15 -17.74 -14.93
C TRP A 70 -4.93 -17.18 -13.74
N SER A 71 -4.45 -17.42 -12.52
CA SER A 71 -5.10 -16.96 -11.29
C SER A 71 -4.84 -15.48 -10.97
N PHE A 72 -3.91 -14.85 -11.70
CA PHE A 72 -3.56 -13.44 -11.57
C PHE A 72 -4.25 -12.64 -12.69
N ILE A 73 -5.31 -11.94 -12.32
CA ILE A 73 -6.18 -11.25 -13.27
C ILE A 73 -6.02 -9.74 -13.07
N HIS A 74 -5.38 -9.10 -14.05
CA HIS A 74 -5.13 -7.66 -14.04
C HIS A 74 -6.05 -6.98 -15.04
N VAL A 75 -7.18 -6.48 -14.56
CA VAL A 75 -8.16 -5.77 -15.40
C VAL A 75 -7.75 -4.30 -15.51
N THR A 76 -6.94 -4.01 -16.52
CA THR A 76 -6.52 -2.66 -16.91
C THR A 76 -6.79 -2.43 -18.40
N ARG A 77 -6.75 -1.18 -18.86
CA ARG A 77 -6.85 -0.90 -20.31
C ARG A 77 -5.60 -1.43 -21.01
N SER A 78 -5.76 -1.88 -22.25
CA SER A 78 -4.65 -2.09 -23.18
C SER A 78 -4.38 -0.81 -23.98
N LEU A 79 -3.21 -0.67 -24.61
CA LEU A 79 -2.89 0.50 -25.46
C LEU A 79 -3.89 0.67 -26.62
N GLU A 80 -4.43 -0.44 -27.14
CA GLU A 80 -5.38 -0.47 -28.26
C GLU A 80 -6.76 0.11 -27.93
N THR A 81 -7.12 0.13 -26.65
CA THR A 81 -8.46 0.52 -26.21
C THR A 81 -8.65 2.04 -26.07
N HIS A 82 -7.61 2.86 -26.30
CA HIS A 82 -7.68 4.31 -26.14
C HIS A 82 -8.48 5.05 -27.23
N ARG A 83 -8.73 4.43 -28.40
CA ARG A 83 -9.42 5.08 -29.53
C ARG A 83 -10.81 4.53 -29.86
N ARG A 84 -11.22 3.37 -29.33
CA ARG A 84 -12.44 2.66 -29.79
C ARG A 84 -13.44 2.27 -28.67
N LEU A 85 -13.17 2.59 -27.40
CA LEU A 85 -13.87 1.94 -26.27
C LEU A 85 -15.18 2.54 -25.76
N GLN A 86 -15.65 3.70 -26.22
CA GLN A 86 -16.93 4.17 -25.68
C GLN A 86 -18.11 3.27 -26.11
N SER A 87 -18.00 2.51 -27.20
CA SER A 87 -19.12 1.69 -27.71
C SER A 87 -19.07 0.20 -27.38
N ASP A 88 -17.94 -0.41 -26.98
CA ASP A 88 -17.88 -1.87 -26.79
C ASP A 88 -16.92 -2.34 -25.68
N VAL A 89 -17.11 -1.82 -24.47
CA VAL A 89 -16.34 -2.27 -23.29
C VAL A 89 -16.64 -3.74 -22.95
N GLY A 90 -17.85 -4.22 -23.24
CA GLY A 90 -18.26 -5.60 -22.97
C GLY A 90 -17.33 -6.61 -23.64
N ARG A 91 -17.17 -6.53 -24.97
CA ARG A 91 -16.27 -7.43 -25.70
C ARG A 91 -14.80 -7.29 -25.30
N SER A 92 -14.40 -6.13 -24.78
CA SER A 92 -13.02 -5.90 -24.37
C SER A 92 -12.60 -6.67 -23.11
N LEU A 93 -13.55 -7.24 -22.36
CA LEU A 93 -13.29 -8.00 -21.13
C LEU A 93 -13.56 -9.51 -21.25
N ASP A 94 -13.87 -10.03 -22.45
CA ASP A 94 -14.15 -11.46 -22.66
C ASP A 94 -12.98 -12.37 -22.23
N TRP A 95 -11.74 -11.86 -22.31
CA TRP A 95 -10.55 -12.56 -21.85
C TRP A 95 -10.56 -12.85 -20.34
N VAL A 96 -11.30 -12.08 -19.54
CA VAL A 96 -11.42 -12.29 -18.08
C VAL A 96 -12.07 -13.64 -17.80
N LEU A 97 -13.12 -14.00 -18.55
CA LEU A 97 -13.79 -15.29 -18.40
C LEU A 97 -12.85 -16.46 -18.73
N MET A 98 -12.05 -16.33 -19.79
CA MET A 98 -11.01 -17.31 -20.13
C MET A 98 -9.98 -17.48 -18.99
N TYR A 99 -9.56 -16.40 -18.33
CA TYR A 99 -8.65 -16.49 -17.18
C TYR A 99 -9.31 -17.18 -15.98
N ILE A 100 -10.58 -16.86 -15.69
CA ILE A 100 -11.35 -17.51 -14.62
C ILE A 100 -11.50 -19.01 -14.87
N GLU A 101 -11.76 -19.42 -16.12
CA GLU A 101 -11.85 -20.82 -16.52
C GLU A 101 -10.51 -21.54 -16.37
N ARG A 102 -9.44 -20.97 -16.94
CA ARG A 102 -8.10 -21.58 -16.91
C ARG A 102 -7.46 -21.64 -15.52
N SER A 103 -7.85 -20.73 -14.62
CA SER A 103 -7.42 -20.78 -13.21
C SER A 103 -8.10 -21.89 -12.40
N ALA A 104 -9.05 -22.62 -12.99
CA ALA A 104 -9.76 -23.74 -12.36
C ALA A 104 -10.36 -23.37 -10.99
N ALA A 105 -10.04 -24.11 -9.93
CA ALA A 105 -10.53 -23.86 -8.57
C ALA A 105 -9.53 -23.06 -7.70
N LEU A 106 -8.43 -22.58 -8.27
CA LEU A 106 -7.36 -21.92 -7.52
C LEU A 106 -7.81 -20.55 -6.98
N PRO A 107 -7.18 -20.07 -5.88
CA PRO A 107 -7.42 -18.72 -5.38
C PRO A 107 -7.06 -17.65 -6.42
N LEU A 108 -7.86 -16.59 -6.50
CA LEU A 108 -7.70 -15.51 -7.47
C LEU A 108 -7.00 -14.30 -6.84
N HIS A 109 -6.07 -13.71 -7.59
CA HIS A 109 -5.36 -12.49 -7.26
C HIS A 109 -5.75 -11.41 -8.27
N LEU A 110 -6.51 -10.43 -7.82
CA LEU A 110 -7.17 -9.46 -8.69
C LEU A 110 -6.53 -8.09 -8.58
N THR A 111 -6.30 -7.46 -9.72
CA THR A 111 -6.06 -6.01 -9.81
C THR A 111 -7.12 -5.40 -10.72
N ILE A 112 -7.85 -4.39 -10.25
CA ILE A 112 -8.80 -3.62 -11.04
C ILE A 112 -8.31 -2.17 -11.16
N ASP A 113 -8.06 -1.73 -12.38
CA ASP A 113 -7.69 -0.34 -12.69
C ASP A 113 -8.92 0.48 -13.09
N ALA A 114 -9.60 1.02 -12.07
CA ALA A 114 -10.79 1.85 -12.23
C ALA A 114 -10.48 3.26 -12.78
N THR A 115 -9.21 3.59 -13.04
CA THR A 115 -8.86 4.87 -13.69
C THR A 115 -9.21 4.86 -15.17
N ARG A 116 -9.25 3.67 -15.75
CA ARG A 116 -9.43 3.47 -17.18
C ARG A 116 -10.66 2.64 -17.53
N ILE A 117 -11.22 1.81 -16.66
CA ILE A 117 -12.36 0.95 -17.03
C ILE A 117 -13.63 1.30 -16.25
N PRO A 118 -14.83 1.06 -16.79
CA PRO A 118 -16.06 1.08 -16.01
C PRO A 118 -16.01 -0.08 -14.99
N VAL A 119 -15.62 0.25 -13.77
CA VAL A 119 -15.44 -0.68 -12.65
C VAL A 119 -16.63 -1.60 -12.41
N SER A 120 -17.87 -1.13 -12.62
CA SER A 120 -19.08 -1.93 -12.49
C SER A 120 -19.05 -3.15 -13.40
N LYS A 121 -18.66 -2.99 -14.68
CA LYS A 121 -18.56 -4.11 -15.62
C LYS A 121 -17.50 -5.13 -15.21
N ALA A 122 -16.37 -4.67 -14.68
CA ALA A 122 -15.33 -5.58 -14.19
C ALA A 122 -15.80 -6.34 -12.93
N VAL A 123 -16.45 -5.64 -11.99
CA VAL A 123 -17.01 -6.25 -10.79
C VAL A 123 -18.11 -7.25 -11.12
N ASP A 124 -19.01 -6.94 -12.05
CA ASP A 124 -20.08 -7.85 -12.50
C ASP A 124 -19.53 -9.19 -13.02
N LEU A 125 -18.41 -9.15 -13.76
CA LEU A 125 -17.75 -10.35 -14.29
C LEU A 125 -17.00 -11.14 -13.21
N LEU A 126 -16.40 -10.47 -12.23
CA LEU A 126 -15.54 -11.08 -11.22
C LEU A 126 -16.30 -11.50 -9.94
N ALA A 127 -17.40 -10.83 -9.61
CA ALA A 127 -18.17 -11.09 -8.39
C ALA A 127 -18.68 -12.54 -8.29
N PRO A 128 -19.10 -13.23 -9.36
CA PRO A 128 -19.50 -14.64 -9.30
C PRO A 128 -18.42 -15.57 -8.76
N CYS A 129 -17.14 -15.24 -8.93
CA CYS A 129 -16.01 -16.02 -8.41
C CYS A 129 -15.38 -15.42 -7.13
N SER A 130 -16.09 -14.51 -6.45
CA SER A 130 -15.63 -13.83 -5.21
C SER A 130 -15.21 -14.77 -4.08
N SER A 131 -15.79 -15.95 -4.00
CA SER A 131 -15.41 -16.99 -3.03
C SER A 131 -13.94 -17.43 -3.15
N ARG A 132 -13.32 -17.21 -4.31
CA ARG A 132 -11.93 -17.56 -4.62
C ARG A 132 -10.96 -16.40 -4.40
N TRP A 133 -11.42 -15.17 -4.20
CA TRP A 133 -10.54 -14.01 -4.10
C TRP A 133 -9.63 -14.12 -2.87
N SER A 134 -8.32 -14.13 -3.09
CA SER A 134 -7.29 -14.16 -2.03
C SER A 134 -6.58 -12.83 -1.88
N SER A 135 -6.41 -12.09 -2.98
CA SER A 135 -5.85 -10.74 -2.99
C SER A 135 -6.69 -9.85 -3.90
N PHE A 136 -6.93 -8.61 -3.48
CA PHE A 136 -7.67 -7.62 -4.24
C PHE A 136 -6.96 -6.26 -4.21
N VAL A 137 -6.60 -5.75 -5.38
CA VAL A 137 -5.98 -4.44 -5.57
C VAL A 137 -6.91 -3.57 -6.40
N LEU A 138 -7.29 -2.41 -5.86
CA LEU A 138 -8.11 -1.42 -6.53
C LEU A 138 -7.28 -0.17 -6.81
N LEU A 139 -7.08 0.16 -8.09
CA LEU A 139 -6.40 1.37 -8.52
C LEU A 139 -7.44 2.40 -8.96
N VAL A 140 -7.38 3.60 -8.38
CA VAL A 140 -8.29 4.72 -8.67
C VAL A 140 -7.51 5.97 -9.06
N SER A 141 -8.14 6.90 -9.78
CA SER A 141 -7.40 8.09 -10.26
C SER A 141 -7.10 9.04 -9.10
N HIS A 142 -8.06 9.19 -8.20
CA HIS A 142 -8.00 9.96 -6.97
C HIS A 142 -9.02 9.41 -5.96
N VAL A 143 -8.89 9.78 -4.70
CA VAL A 143 -9.78 9.32 -3.61
C VAL A 143 -11.27 9.62 -3.87
N GLY A 144 -11.56 10.70 -4.61
CA GLY A 144 -12.92 11.08 -5.03
C GLY A 144 -13.59 10.10 -5.99
N ASN A 145 -12.87 9.14 -6.57
CA ASN A 145 -13.45 8.08 -7.40
C ASN A 145 -13.99 6.89 -6.57
N LEU A 146 -13.70 6.81 -5.27
CA LEU A 146 -14.15 5.70 -4.42
C LEU A 146 -15.66 5.66 -4.15
N PRO A 147 -16.39 6.79 -3.92
CA PRO A 147 -17.81 6.76 -3.60
C PRO A 147 -18.70 5.96 -4.58
N PRO A 148 -18.53 6.05 -5.91
CA PRO A 148 -19.30 5.20 -6.83
C PRO A 148 -18.83 3.74 -6.90
N ILE A 149 -17.61 3.42 -6.42
CA ILE A 149 -17.02 2.08 -6.50
C ILE A 149 -17.37 1.24 -5.28
N LEU A 150 -17.21 1.79 -4.07
CA LEU A 150 -17.37 1.03 -2.83
C LEU A 150 -18.76 0.37 -2.68
N PRO A 151 -19.89 1.01 -3.06
CA PRO A 151 -21.21 0.39 -3.05
C PRO A 151 -21.29 -0.93 -3.84
N LEU A 152 -20.53 -1.06 -4.93
CA LEU A 152 -20.50 -2.27 -5.76
C LEU A 152 -19.84 -3.45 -5.04
N LEU A 153 -19.08 -3.20 -3.98
CA LEU A 153 -18.30 -4.19 -3.23
C LEU A 153 -18.93 -4.54 -1.88
N VAL A 154 -20.06 -3.92 -1.50
CA VAL A 154 -20.68 -4.10 -0.19
C VAL A 154 -21.05 -5.57 0.03
N HIS A 155 -21.76 -6.18 -0.91
CA HIS A 155 -22.34 -7.52 -0.74
C HIS A 155 -21.49 -8.66 -1.30
N THR A 156 -20.28 -8.36 -1.78
CA THR A 156 -19.38 -9.36 -2.36
C THR A 156 -18.88 -10.31 -1.27
N ASN A 157 -19.10 -11.61 -1.45
CA ASN A 157 -18.73 -12.64 -0.48
C ASN A 157 -17.30 -13.12 -0.70
N ILE A 158 -16.37 -12.70 0.16
CA ILE A 158 -14.93 -12.91 -0.05
C ILE A 158 -14.26 -13.66 1.13
N PRO A 159 -14.68 -14.91 1.43
CA PRO A 159 -14.22 -15.70 2.57
C PRO A 159 -12.71 -16.02 2.57
N ARG A 160 -12.03 -15.83 1.43
CA ARG A 160 -10.61 -16.15 1.26
C ARG A 160 -9.71 -14.91 1.19
N LEU A 161 -10.26 -13.69 1.21
CA LEU A 161 -9.46 -12.49 1.02
C LEU A 161 -8.54 -12.31 2.23
N SER A 162 -7.23 -12.32 1.99
CA SER A 162 -6.21 -12.09 3.01
C SER A 162 -5.46 -10.77 2.83
N TYR A 163 -5.46 -10.24 1.61
CA TYR A 163 -4.79 -9.01 1.23
C TYR A 163 -5.73 -8.07 0.47
N LEU A 164 -5.84 -6.83 0.93
CA LEU A 164 -6.56 -5.76 0.26
C LEU A 164 -5.62 -4.57 0.07
N SER A 165 -5.56 -4.03 -1.14
CA SER A 165 -4.92 -2.74 -1.38
C SER A 165 -5.80 -1.80 -2.20
N ILE A 166 -5.86 -0.54 -1.79
CA ILE A 166 -6.52 0.53 -2.53
C ILE A 166 -5.51 1.64 -2.74
N MET A 167 -5.28 2.01 -4.00
CA MET A 167 -4.25 2.96 -4.39
C MET A 167 -4.79 4.05 -5.29
N SER A 168 -4.44 5.29 -5.00
CA SER A 168 -4.73 6.45 -5.83
C SER A 168 -3.54 6.81 -6.73
N ASP A 169 -3.78 6.99 -8.03
CA ASP A 169 -2.77 7.47 -8.98
C ASP A 169 -2.26 8.85 -8.60
N ILE A 170 -3.19 9.74 -8.23
CA ILE A 170 -2.90 11.14 -7.93
C ILE A 170 -3.19 11.39 -6.46
N TYR A 171 -2.16 11.81 -5.74
CA TYR A 171 -2.32 12.43 -4.43
C TYR A 171 -2.07 13.91 -4.55
N ARG A 172 -3.03 14.71 -4.06
CA ARG A 172 -2.85 16.14 -3.85
C ARG A 172 -3.55 16.50 -2.55
N GLU A 173 -2.86 17.28 -1.73
CA GLU A 173 -3.47 17.87 -0.56
C GLU A 173 -4.73 18.65 -0.97
N GLY A 174 -5.83 18.45 -0.23
CA GLY A 174 -7.13 19.04 -0.54
C GLY A 174 -8.02 18.25 -1.50
N ILE A 175 -7.52 17.23 -2.22
CA ILE A 175 -8.39 16.28 -2.90
C ILE A 175 -8.87 15.26 -1.87
N VAL A 176 -10.03 15.56 -1.28
CA VAL A 176 -10.71 14.71 -0.29
C VAL A 176 -12.12 14.39 -0.76
N SER A 177 -12.67 13.28 -0.26
CA SER A 177 -14.09 12.97 -0.38
C SER A 177 -14.82 13.49 0.85
N TYR A 178 -15.70 14.46 0.66
CA TYR A 178 -16.50 15.01 1.76
C TYR A 178 -17.60 14.06 2.21
N ASP A 179 -18.05 13.19 1.30
CA ASP A 179 -19.06 12.20 1.58
C ASP A 179 -18.49 11.07 2.46
N PRO A 180 -19.26 10.59 3.45
CA PRO A 180 -18.86 9.43 4.22
C PRO A 180 -18.77 8.21 3.31
N PHE A 181 -17.66 7.49 3.39
CA PHE A 181 -17.52 6.22 2.67
C PHE A 181 -18.44 5.17 3.25
N VAL A 182 -19.14 4.44 2.38
CA VAL A 182 -19.91 3.27 2.79
C VAL A 182 -18.96 2.14 3.21
N PRO A 183 -19.29 1.38 4.27
CA PRO A 183 -18.61 0.12 4.55
C PRO A 183 -18.69 -0.80 3.34
N PHE A 184 -17.62 -1.52 3.04
CA PHE A 184 -17.58 -2.46 1.93
C PHE A 184 -16.97 -3.78 2.37
N PHE A 185 -17.20 -4.85 1.60
CA PHE A 185 -16.87 -6.21 2.02
C PHE A 185 -17.40 -6.55 3.41
N ILE A 186 -18.67 -6.23 3.67
CA ILE A 186 -19.29 -6.50 4.98
C ILE A 186 -19.55 -8.00 5.21
N ARG A 187 -19.35 -8.83 4.20
CA ARG A 187 -19.57 -10.28 4.24
C ARG A 187 -18.24 -11.05 4.22
N ALA A 188 -18.03 -11.85 5.26
CA ALA A 188 -17.03 -12.91 5.32
C ALA A 188 -15.54 -12.50 5.19
N THR A 189 -15.11 -11.34 5.67
CA THR A 189 -13.70 -10.89 5.65
C THR A 189 -12.82 -11.45 6.79
N HIS A 190 -13.20 -12.58 7.40
CA HIS A 190 -12.52 -13.14 8.57
C HIS A 190 -11.05 -13.54 8.35
N LYS A 191 -10.62 -13.71 7.09
CA LYS A 191 -9.22 -14.01 6.73
C LYS A 191 -8.40 -12.77 6.36
N LEU A 192 -9.03 -11.59 6.29
CA LEU A 192 -8.35 -10.38 5.87
C LEU A 192 -7.35 -9.98 6.95
N ALA A 193 -6.07 -10.11 6.63
CA ALA A 193 -4.98 -9.88 7.56
C ALA A 193 -4.20 -8.61 7.22
N THR A 194 -4.16 -8.24 5.94
CA THR A 194 -3.35 -7.13 5.45
C THR A 194 -4.19 -6.13 4.67
N ILE A 195 -4.14 -4.86 5.09
CA ILE A 195 -4.68 -3.73 4.34
C ILE A 195 -3.56 -2.75 4.02
N ARG A 196 -3.49 -2.34 2.76
CA ARG A 196 -2.61 -1.26 2.29
C ARG A 196 -3.40 -0.16 1.60
N LEU A 197 -3.37 1.04 2.17
CA LEU A 197 -3.98 2.24 1.61
C LEU A 197 -2.88 3.18 1.10
N THR A 198 -2.96 3.59 -0.17
CA THR A 198 -1.97 4.52 -0.76
C THR A 198 -2.70 5.69 -1.43
N GLY A 199 -2.55 6.91 -0.91
CA GLY A 199 -3.19 8.09 -1.46
C GLY A 199 -4.70 8.16 -1.25
N VAL A 200 -5.24 7.30 -0.39
CA VAL A 200 -6.68 7.15 -0.14
C VAL A 200 -6.94 6.96 1.35
N TYR A 201 -8.19 7.10 1.75
CA TYR A 201 -8.71 6.66 3.05
C TYR A 201 -10.07 5.98 2.83
N ILE A 202 -10.55 5.30 3.86
CA ILE A 202 -11.84 4.64 3.91
C ILE A 202 -12.54 4.97 5.24
N ALA A 203 -13.72 4.40 5.49
CA ALA A 203 -14.39 4.54 6.77
C ALA A 203 -13.58 3.84 7.89
N TRP A 204 -12.87 4.63 8.70
CA TRP A 204 -11.91 4.17 9.71
C TRP A 204 -12.49 3.26 10.79
N ASN A 205 -13.77 3.46 11.12
CA ASN A 205 -14.50 2.72 12.14
C ASN A 205 -15.42 1.62 11.55
N ALA A 206 -15.16 1.20 10.31
CA ALA A 206 -15.97 0.22 9.61
C ALA A 206 -15.14 -0.95 9.08
N LEU A 207 -15.82 -2.04 8.75
CA LEU A 207 -15.23 -3.07 7.89
C LEU A 207 -14.75 -2.40 6.59
N PRO A 208 -13.58 -2.80 6.06
CA PRO A 208 -12.80 -3.99 6.43
C PRO A 208 -11.66 -3.80 7.46
N LEU A 209 -11.60 -2.70 8.23
CA LEU A 209 -10.44 -2.37 9.11
C LEU A 209 -10.40 -3.10 10.47
N ALA A 210 -11.03 -4.26 10.60
CA ALA A 210 -11.06 -5.04 11.84
C ALA A 210 -10.24 -6.32 11.72
N ASN A 211 -9.73 -6.82 12.85
CA ASN A 211 -8.93 -8.05 12.99
C ASN A 211 -7.66 -8.09 12.13
N LEU A 212 -7.08 -6.94 11.81
CA LEU A 212 -5.88 -6.87 10.98
C LEU A 212 -4.64 -7.36 11.72
N GLN A 213 -3.67 -7.86 10.96
CA GLN A 213 -2.30 -8.16 11.40
C GLN A 213 -1.30 -7.13 10.85
N ASN A 214 -1.53 -6.67 9.63
CA ASN A 214 -0.68 -5.72 8.93
C ASN A 214 -1.51 -4.55 8.40
N LEU A 215 -1.12 -3.33 8.75
CA LEU A 215 -1.72 -2.11 8.24
C LEU A 215 -0.63 -1.21 7.64
N GLU A 216 -0.78 -0.86 6.36
CA GLU A 216 0.11 0.05 5.65
C GLU A 216 -0.67 1.28 5.18
N LEU A 217 -0.26 2.46 5.65
CA LEU A 217 -0.89 3.75 5.39
C LEU A 217 0.11 4.68 4.72
N HIS A 218 -0.06 4.90 3.42
CA HIS A 218 0.87 5.69 2.61
C HIS A 218 0.13 6.92 2.07
N PHE A 219 0.56 8.12 2.43
CA PHE A 219 0.02 9.39 1.95
C PHE A 219 -1.50 9.44 2.10
N THR A 220 -1.96 9.18 3.32
CA THR A 220 -3.39 9.04 3.59
C THR A 220 -4.02 10.42 3.58
N ALA A 221 -4.86 10.71 2.58
CA ALA A 221 -5.39 12.05 2.35
C ALA A 221 -6.16 12.64 3.56
N ARG A 222 -6.68 11.78 4.45
CA ARG A 222 -7.34 12.20 5.69
C ARG A 222 -7.26 11.14 6.78
N TRP A 223 -6.73 11.52 7.94
CA TRP A 223 -6.72 10.69 9.14
C TRP A 223 -7.99 10.90 9.98
N PRO A 224 -8.44 9.88 10.74
CA PRO A 224 -9.62 10.01 11.60
C PRO A 224 -9.30 10.84 12.83
N LYS A 225 -10.34 11.32 13.53
CA LYS A 225 -10.20 11.90 14.86
C LYS A 225 -9.72 10.84 15.85
N PHE A 226 -9.08 11.29 16.93
CA PHE A 226 -8.44 10.43 17.94
C PHE A 226 -9.33 9.26 18.41
N VAL A 227 -10.61 9.52 18.72
CA VAL A 227 -11.55 8.49 19.17
C VAL A 227 -11.82 7.42 18.10
N ASP A 228 -11.95 7.81 16.83
CA ASP A 228 -12.20 6.85 15.75
C ASP A 228 -10.92 6.10 15.38
N LEU A 229 -9.75 6.74 15.51
CA LEU A 229 -8.45 6.09 15.38
C LEU A 229 -8.30 5.00 16.46
N GLN A 230 -8.63 5.33 17.70
CA GLN A 230 -8.60 4.38 18.83
C GLN A 230 -9.52 3.19 18.56
N ARG A 231 -10.79 3.43 18.20
CA ARG A 231 -11.75 2.37 17.85
C ARG A 231 -11.25 1.44 16.74
N MET A 232 -10.55 1.99 15.75
CA MET A 232 -9.97 1.20 14.66
C MET A 232 -8.90 0.24 15.17
N PHE A 233 -7.98 0.72 16.02
CA PHE A 233 -6.95 -0.13 16.63
C PHE A 233 -7.55 -1.14 17.62
N ASP A 234 -8.53 -0.74 18.42
CA ASP A 234 -9.27 -1.63 19.33
C ASP A 234 -9.96 -2.77 18.56
N ALA A 235 -10.44 -2.50 17.34
CA ALA A 235 -11.03 -3.51 16.45
C ALA A 235 -10.00 -4.45 15.82
N SER A 236 -8.70 -4.17 15.93
CA SER A 236 -7.60 -4.96 15.37
C SER A 236 -6.59 -5.38 16.45
N PRO A 237 -7.00 -6.15 17.47
CA PRO A 237 -6.11 -6.52 18.58
C PRO A 237 -4.94 -7.42 18.15
N ARG A 238 -4.99 -8.00 16.96
CA ARG A 238 -3.93 -8.86 16.38
C ARG A 238 -2.91 -8.08 15.54
N LEU A 239 -3.01 -6.75 15.50
CA LEU A 239 -2.13 -5.92 14.69
C LEU A 239 -0.69 -6.03 15.21
N CYS A 240 0.18 -6.64 14.42
CA CYS A 240 1.60 -6.82 14.74
C CYS A 240 2.50 -5.89 13.93
N ARG A 241 2.04 -5.41 12.77
CA ARG A 241 2.81 -4.56 11.88
C ARG A 241 2.04 -3.32 11.43
N LEU A 242 2.63 -2.15 11.66
CA LEU A 242 2.13 -0.86 11.22
C LEU A 242 3.21 -0.13 10.41
N VAL A 243 2.86 0.27 9.19
CA VAL A 243 3.70 1.10 8.33
C VAL A 243 2.97 2.40 8.05
N VAL A 244 3.63 3.51 8.34
CA VAL A 244 3.11 4.85 8.06
C VAL A 244 4.12 5.62 7.22
N ARG A 245 3.69 6.06 6.03
CA ARG A 245 4.50 6.89 5.13
C ARG A 245 3.72 8.16 4.83
N ASP A 246 3.95 9.24 5.55
CA ASP A 246 3.04 10.38 5.49
C ASP A 246 3.68 11.69 6.00
N ASP A 247 2.94 12.78 5.86
CA ASP A 247 3.20 14.05 6.54
C ASP A 247 2.68 14.00 7.98
N LEU A 248 3.59 13.81 8.94
CA LEU A 248 3.24 13.67 10.35
C LEU A 248 2.58 14.91 10.95
N THR A 249 2.84 16.11 10.40
CA THR A 249 2.19 17.34 10.86
C THR A 249 0.71 17.33 10.50
N SER A 250 0.39 16.89 9.29
CA SER A 250 -0.98 16.69 8.83
C SER A 250 -1.70 15.62 9.68
N ILE A 251 -1.02 14.50 9.96
CA ILE A 251 -1.56 13.44 10.84
C ILE A 251 -1.95 14.02 12.20
N LEU A 252 -1.00 14.66 12.90
CA LEU A 252 -1.23 15.16 14.25
C LEU A 252 -2.38 16.18 14.30
N ARG A 253 -2.48 17.03 13.28
CA ARG A 253 -3.59 18.00 13.15
C ARG A 253 -4.94 17.32 12.93
N HIS A 254 -4.98 16.27 12.11
CA HIS A 254 -6.22 15.54 11.83
C HIS A 254 -6.68 14.72 13.03
N VAL A 255 -5.75 13.96 13.63
CA VAL A 255 -6.01 13.10 14.79
C VAL A 255 -6.45 13.93 15.98
N ASP A 256 -5.79 15.06 16.23
CA ASP A 256 -6.24 16.07 17.19
C ASP A 256 -6.44 15.46 18.59
N GLN A 257 -5.37 14.86 19.13
CA GLN A 257 -5.40 14.20 20.43
C GLN A 257 -5.77 15.22 21.52
N PRO A 258 -6.89 15.04 22.24
CA PRO A 258 -7.27 15.95 23.31
C PRO A 258 -6.24 15.92 24.44
N ALA A 259 -5.99 17.07 25.06
CA ALA A 259 -5.06 17.18 26.19
C ALA A 259 -5.49 16.24 27.33
N GLY A 260 -4.55 15.44 27.84
CA GLY A 260 -4.78 14.51 28.94
C GLY A 260 -5.36 13.15 28.54
N GLN A 261 -5.73 12.92 27.27
CA GLN A 261 -6.09 11.58 26.81
C GLN A 261 -4.85 10.67 26.83
N PRO A 262 -4.98 9.41 27.28
CA PRO A 262 -3.89 8.46 27.22
C PRO A 262 -3.52 8.17 25.76
N ALA A 263 -2.34 7.59 25.56
CA ALA A 263 -1.94 7.08 24.26
C ALA A 263 -2.82 5.88 23.86
N ILE A 264 -3.03 5.68 22.56
CA ILE A 264 -3.76 4.54 22.00
C ILE A 264 -2.94 3.27 22.22
N GLU A 265 -3.50 2.29 22.90
CA GLU A 265 -2.82 1.04 23.19
C GLU A 265 -2.84 0.11 21.96
N ILE A 266 -1.66 -0.33 21.52
CA ILE A 266 -1.52 -1.33 20.47
C ILE A 266 -0.64 -2.47 21.01
N PRO A 267 -1.22 -3.34 21.87
CA PRO A 267 -0.44 -4.20 22.74
C PRO A 267 0.37 -5.27 22.02
N ASN A 268 -0.02 -5.67 20.81
CA ASN A 268 0.64 -6.72 20.04
C ASN A 268 1.51 -6.19 18.89
N LEU A 269 1.70 -4.87 18.79
CA LEU A 269 2.52 -4.28 17.73
C LEU A 269 4.00 -4.57 17.98
N THR A 270 4.58 -5.44 17.16
CA THR A 270 6.01 -5.79 17.23
C THR A 270 6.84 -5.00 16.22
N HIS A 271 6.24 -4.52 15.13
CA HIS A 271 6.92 -3.79 14.06
C HIS A 271 6.25 -2.45 13.77
N LEU A 272 6.99 -1.36 13.94
CA LEU A 272 6.59 -0.02 13.52
C LEU A 272 7.60 0.54 12.51
N GLU A 273 7.11 0.88 11.32
CA GLU A 273 7.86 1.62 10.31
C GLU A 273 7.23 3.00 10.08
N VAL A 274 8.02 4.05 10.21
CA VAL A 274 7.60 5.43 9.94
C VAL A 274 8.55 6.03 8.91
N GLU A 275 8.02 6.39 7.74
CA GLU A 275 8.75 7.16 6.73
C GLU A 275 8.19 8.57 6.66
N VAL A 276 9.03 9.55 7.03
CA VAL A 276 8.59 10.94 7.08
C VAL A 276 8.58 11.54 5.68
N PHE A 277 7.41 11.95 5.22
CA PHE A 277 7.26 12.72 3.99
C PHE A 277 7.22 14.21 4.27
N ARG A 278 8.01 14.98 3.52
CA ARG A 278 8.14 16.42 3.67
C ARG A 278 7.78 17.13 2.37
N HIS A 279 6.77 17.99 2.42
CA HIS A 279 6.47 18.94 1.35
C HIS A 279 7.44 20.13 1.37
N ARG A 280 7.86 20.54 2.56
CA ARG A 280 8.79 21.65 2.82
C ARG A 280 9.87 21.19 3.77
N ASP A 281 10.96 21.94 3.85
CA ASP A 281 12.06 21.65 4.75
C ASP A 281 11.73 22.03 6.22
N ASP A 282 10.52 21.72 6.66
CA ASP A 282 10.03 22.00 8.00
C ASP A 282 10.45 20.89 8.98
N TYR A 283 10.42 21.20 10.28
CA TYR A 283 10.64 20.22 11.35
C TYR A 283 9.38 19.37 11.53
N MET A 284 9.53 18.05 11.61
CA MET A 284 8.41 17.12 11.80
C MET A 284 8.36 16.62 13.24
N ASN A 285 7.18 16.71 13.85
CA ASN A 285 6.97 16.26 15.24
C ASN A 285 6.81 14.73 15.33
N VAL A 286 7.89 14.01 15.03
CA VAL A 286 7.93 12.53 15.06
C VAL A 286 7.66 12.01 16.48
N THR A 287 8.14 12.72 17.50
CA THR A 287 7.96 12.34 18.90
C THR A 287 6.50 12.45 19.35
N GLY A 288 5.79 13.48 18.87
CA GLY A 288 4.35 13.62 19.04
C GLY A 288 3.57 12.51 18.35
N PHE A 289 3.94 12.16 17.11
CA PHE A 289 3.32 11.05 16.38
C PHE A 289 3.51 9.72 17.11
N MET A 290 4.75 9.37 17.51
CA MET A 290 5.01 8.19 18.33
C MET A 290 4.28 8.27 19.68
N GLY A 291 4.11 9.49 20.19
CA GLY A 291 3.46 9.79 21.46
C GLY A 291 1.97 9.44 21.49
N LEU A 292 1.34 9.37 20.31
CA LEU A 292 -0.05 8.93 20.12
C LEU A 292 -0.26 7.47 20.57
N PHE A 293 0.79 6.65 20.58
CA PHE A 293 0.68 5.21 20.79
C PHE A 293 1.39 4.72 22.06
N SER A 294 0.80 3.72 22.68
CA SER A 294 1.43 2.88 23.71
C SER A 294 1.76 1.53 23.07
N LEU A 295 3.06 1.24 22.96
CA LEU A 295 3.59 0.13 22.17
C LEU A 295 4.41 -0.81 23.06
N PRO A 296 3.78 -1.52 24.01
CA PRO A 296 4.49 -2.27 25.03
C PRO A 296 5.31 -3.42 24.46
N SER A 297 4.88 -4.04 23.35
CA SER A 297 5.52 -5.21 22.72
C SER A 297 6.38 -4.86 21.50
N LEU A 298 6.79 -3.60 21.34
CA LEU A 298 7.55 -3.17 20.16
C LEU A 298 8.95 -3.81 20.14
N GLU A 299 9.24 -4.56 19.09
CA GLU A 299 10.52 -5.26 18.90
C GLU A 299 11.40 -4.57 17.84
N GLN A 300 10.77 -4.04 16.79
CA GLN A 300 11.43 -3.41 15.66
C GLN A 300 10.87 -2.01 15.38
N LEU A 301 11.74 -1.01 15.39
CA LEU A 301 11.43 0.37 15.06
C LEU A 301 12.27 0.82 13.85
N ILE A 302 11.60 1.17 12.76
CA ILE A 302 12.24 1.72 11.55
C ILE A 302 11.76 3.15 11.35
N LEU A 303 12.68 4.09 11.34
CA LEU A 303 12.42 5.50 11.11
C LEU A 303 13.20 5.97 9.89
N ARG A 304 12.51 6.41 8.85
CA ARG A 304 13.14 6.82 7.58
C ARG A 304 12.98 8.30 7.32
N ASN A 305 13.98 8.83 6.63
CA ASN A 305 14.05 10.23 6.22
C ASN A 305 13.98 11.17 7.43
N LEU A 306 14.78 10.98 8.48
CA LEU A 306 14.81 11.88 9.64
C LEU A 306 15.85 12.99 9.50
N LYS A 307 15.54 14.18 10.01
CA LYS A 307 16.57 15.19 10.28
C LYS A 307 17.32 14.87 11.57
N VAL A 308 18.53 15.40 11.71
CA VAL A 308 19.38 15.18 12.89
C VAL A 308 18.67 15.70 14.16
N GLU A 309 17.99 16.84 14.08
CA GLU A 309 17.32 17.47 15.23
C GLU A 309 16.09 16.67 15.68
N GLU A 310 15.39 16.06 14.73
CA GLU A 310 14.25 15.18 15.00
C GLU A 310 14.73 13.90 15.69
N TRP A 311 15.79 13.27 15.17
CA TRP A 311 16.41 12.10 15.80
C TRP A 311 16.91 12.40 17.22
N MET A 312 17.53 13.56 17.43
CA MET A 312 17.94 14.01 18.75
C MET A 312 16.75 14.12 19.72
N SER A 313 15.64 14.71 19.28
CA SER A 313 14.42 14.77 20.09
C SER A 313 13.86 13.38 20.42
N ILE A 314 13.87 12.46 19.45
CA ILE A 314 13.40 11.08 19.65
C ILE A 314 14.27 10.36 20.67
N THR A 315 15.60 10.41 20.54
CA THR A 315 16.51 9.75 21.49
C THR A 315 16.41 10.32 22.90
N GLU A 316 16.14 11.62 23.04
CA GLU A 316 15.93 12.26 24.35
C GLU A 316 14.65 11.78 25.04
N ILE A 317 13.56 11.62 24.28
CA ILE A 317 12.24 11.25 24.81
C ILE A 317 12.08 9.73 25.01
N TYR A 318 12.63 8.92 24.10
CA TYR A 318 12.40 7.47 24.03
C TYR A 318 13.62 6.61 24.43
N ASP A 319 14.69 7.22 24.92
CA ASP A 319 15.92 6.55 25.37
C ASP A 319 16.55 5.63 24.31
N LEU A 320 16.45 6.02 23.03
CA LEU A 320 16.95 5.24 21.90
C LEU A 320 18.48 5.38 21.70
N PRO A 321 19.16 4.33 21.20
CA PRO A 321 20.60 4.34 20.97
C PRO A 321 20.98 5.30 19.84
N ARG A 322 21.76 6.35 20.13
CA ARG A 322 22.10 7.41 19.16
C ARG A 322 22.84 6.92 17.91
N ASN A 323 23.60 5.83 18.02
CA ASN A 323 24.35 5.21 16.93
C ASN A 323 23.46 4.41 15.95
N ALA A 324 22.16 4.29 16.20
CA ALA A 324 21.23 3.70 15.23
C ALA A 324 20.94 4.60 14.02
N PHE A 325 21.40 5.86 14.07
CA PHE A 325 21.30 6.80 12.97
C PHE A 325 22.54 6.71 12.07
N ASP A 326 22.30 6.68 10.77
CA ASP A 326 23.32 6.52 9.73
C ASP A 326 24.24 7.74 9.54
N HIS A 327 23.98 8.85 10.24
CA HIS A 327 24.83 10.04 10.23
C HIS A 327 25.45 10.38 11.61
N PRO A 328 26.63 11.03 11.63
CA PRO A 328 27.24 11.50 12.86
C PRO A 328 26.32 12.48 13.60
N VAL A 329 25.97 12.14 14.83
CA VAL A 329 25.13 12.98 15.68
C VAL A 329 26.03 13.88 16.54
N PRO A 330 25.85 15.21 16.53
CA PRO A 330 26.66 16.09 17.36
C PRO A 330 26.45 15.78 18.86
N PRO A 331 27.48 15.99 19.71
CA PRO A 331 27.32 15.82 21.14
C PRO A 331 26.20 16.73 21.65
N PRO A 332 25.45 16.30 22.68
CA PRO A 332 24.38 17.12 23.21
C PRO A 332 24.97 18.44 23.71
N ALA A 333 24.37 19.56 23.30
CA ALA A 333 24.73 20.85 23.85
C ALA A 333 24.60 20.76 25.38
N ARG A 334 25.59 21.27 26.13
CA ARG A 334 25.55 21.33 27.60
C ARG A 334 24.47 22.34 28.01
N GLY A 335 23.21 21.92 27.96
CA GLY A 335 22.02 22.72 28.19
C GLY A 335 21.09 22.07 29.19
N ARG A 336 20.29 22.90 29.87
CA ARG A 336 19.40 22.55 30.98
C ARG A 336 18.65 21.24 30.73
N HIS A 337 18.89 20.25 31.59
CA HIS A 337 18.11 19.03 31.64
C HIS A 337 16.65 19.36 31.97
N SER A 338 15.77 19.23 30.97
CA SER A 338 14.34 19.20 31.22
C SER A 338 13.99 17.84 31.82
N TYR A 339 13.23 17.83 32.92
CA TYR A 339 12.73 16.60 33.55
C TYR A 339 11.58 16.01 32.73
N VAL A 340 11.85 15.61 31.48
CA VAL A 340 10.88 14.91 30.65
C VAL A 340 10.91 13.43 31.06
N ARG A 341 9.75 12.89 31.41
CA ARG A 341 9.59 11.46 31.70
C ARG A 341 9.94 10.68 30.43
N ARG A 342 11.08 9.98 30.44
CA ARG A 342 11.49 9.12 29.34
C ARG A 342 10.51 7.97 29.18
N ARG A 343 10.13 7.68 27.95
CA ARG A 343 9.41 6.47 27.56
C ARG A 343 10.46 5.45 27.13
N THR A 344 10.21 4.17 27.38
CA THR A 344 11.09 3.08 26.94
C THR A 344 10.26 2.03 26.22
N PHE A 345 10.92 1.30 25.32
CA PHE A 345 10.32 0.16 24.62
C PHE A 345 11.01 -1.10 25.15
N PRO A 346 10.42 -1.82 26.12
CA PRO A 346 11.12 -2.83 26.91
C PRO A 346 11.61 -4.03 26.08
N PHE A 347 10.97 -4.32 24.93
CA PHE A 347 11.34 -5.44 24.05
C PHE A 347 12.04 -5.00 22.75
N LEU A 348 12.41 -3.72 22.64
CA LEU A 348 13.01 -3.20 21.42
C LEU A 348 14.38 -3.81 21.19
N SER A 349 14.49 -4.64 20.16
CA SER A 349 15.71 -5.35 19.79
C SER A 349 16.39 -4.74 18.57
N GLN A 350 15.64 -4.05 17.72
CA GLN A 350 16.14 -3.46 16.50
C GLN A 350 15.63 -2.03 16.29
N VAL A 351 16.56 -1.11 16.06
CA VAL A 351 16.29 0.27 15.66
C VAL A 351 17.07 0.58 14.38
N ILE A 352 16.36 1.02 13.35
CA ILE A 352 16.96 1.50 12.09
C ILE A 352 16.49 2.93 11.91
N ALA A 353 17.41 3.89 11.87
CA ALA A 353 17.10 5.27 11.57
C ALA A 353 17.92 5.73 10.35
N THR A 354 17.25 6.20 9.30
CA THR A 354 17.92 6.74 8.10
C THR A 354 17.72 8.23 7.98
N SER A 355 18.77 8.94 7.57
CA SER A 355 18.74 10.39 7.44
C SER A 355 17.90 10.86 6.26
N TYR A 356 17.41 12.08 6.38
CA TYR A 356 16.89 12.85 5.27
C TYR A 356 18.07 13.37 4.46
N THR A 357 18.38 12.71 3.35
CA THR A 357 19.23 13.31 2.33
C THR A 357 18.39 14.35 1.59
N SER A 358 18.69 15.64 1.76
CA SER A 358 18.10 16.66 0.91
C SER A 358 18.35 16.23 -0.53
N ALA A 359 17.27 16.03 -1.30
CA ALA A 359 17.40 15.62 -2.69
C ALA A 359 18.35 16.63 -3.35
N PRO A 360 19.49 16.18 -3.94
CA PRO A 360 20.52 17.07 -4.45
C PRO A 360 19.83 18.06 -5.35
N GLY A 361 19.91 19.35 -4.97
CA GLY A 361 19.01 20.41 -5.41
C GLY A 361 18.61 20.24 -6.88
N ARG A 362 17.45 19.63 -7.13
CA ARG A 362 16.91 19.56 -8.47
C ARG A 362 16.47 20.99 -8.76
N THR A 363 17.27 21.69 -9.56
CA THR A 363 16.83 22.81 -10.35
C THR A 363 15.48 22.42 -10.93
N VAL A 364 14.41 23.00 -10.40
CA VAL A 364 13.05 22.74 -10.87
C VAL A 364 13.08 23.10 -12.35
N PRO A 365 12.95 22.14 -13.30
CA PRO A 365 12.88 22.49 -14.70
C PRO A 365 11.69 23.44 -14.86
N PRO A 366 11.85 24.56 -15.60
CA PRO A 366 10.82 25.59 -15.70
C PRO A 366 9.49 24.91 -16.06
N SER A 367 8.50 25.12 -15.21
CA SER A 367 7.16 24.57 -15.35
C SER A 367 6.54 25.10 -16.63
N ASN A 368 6.66 24.35 -17.73
CA ASN A 368 5.87 24.56 -18.94
C ASN A 368 4.42 24.14 -18.63
N HIS A 369 3.68 25.00 -17.93
CA HIS A 369 2.24 24.92 -17.82
C HIS A 369 1.62 25.32 -19.16
N ARG A 370 1.50 24.36 -20.08
CA ARG A 370 0.40 24.31 -21.05
C ARG A 370 -0.30 22.98 -20.86
N PHE A 371 -1.41 23.00 -20.13
CA PHE A 371 -2.39 21.92 -20.19
C PHE A 371 -3.66 22.50 -20.80
N PHE A 372 -4.07 21.86 -21.89
CA PHE A 372 -5.35 21.97 -22.57
C PHE A 372 -6.47 21.35 -21.74
#